data_AF-A0A9D2CVM8-F1
#
_entry.id   AF-A0A9D2CVM8-F1
#
_cell.length_a   1.000
_cell.length_b   1.000
_cell.length_c   1.000
_cell.angle_alpha   90.00
_cell.angle_beta   90.00
_cell.angle_gamma   90.00
#
_symmetry.space_group_name_H-M   'P 1'
#
loop_
_entity.id
_entity.type
_entity.pdbx_description
1 polymer ?
#
loop_
_entity_poly.entity_id
_entity_poly.type
_entity_poly.pdbx_seq_one_letter_code
_entity_poly.pdbx_strand_id
1 'polypeptide(L)'
;MELYESRLLTAFREVPDFRLVAAGDTSVLLAATRIYTSLYRLCIASESFCTIGTASAYTSLASKLFEVILQRLSFSGLILQERVRLADALYMLVRETGRSYEPGQADVCDSCVFEVLRDWNPDVGEVDDAATEIAVCSLLESFFYPEAWESDMWFVFLRSALQGWCDTLSPDGLWAGLSSELSWRRVSVLNRYSYLFRDSRYDREVVCAFQGQLTLLPQKEVVPPLLDACLDACLAGHLCTLPQSLECWLSGELQKQMKNLSADSGERLVTLSDELAFLCAVSLVRKNRSRNEQKPSFLRTAIF
;
A
#
# COMPACT_ATOMS: atom_id res chain seq x y z
N MET A 1 -6.08 2.66 23.67
CA MET A 1 -6.02 3.84 22.70
C MET A 1 -4.87 4.78 23.08
N GLU A 2 -4.42 4.73 24.38
CA GLU A 2 -3.33 5.63 24.87
C GLU A 2 -1.96 5.05 24.55
N LEU A 3 -1.92 3.67 24.34
CA LEU A 3 -0.61 3.05 24.03
C LEU A 3 -0.26 3.20 22.55
N TYR A 4 -1.22 3.20 21.59
CA TYR A 4 -0.90 3.33 20.14
C TYR A 4 -0.67 4.80 19.77
N GLU A 5 -1.38 5.59 20.44
CA GLU A 5 -1.14 7.03 20.19
C GLU A 5 0.25 7.45 20.66
N SER A 6 0.57 7.02 21.83
CA SER A 6 1.93 7.35 22.31
C SER A 6 3.00 6.75 21.39
N ARG A 7 2.76 5.62 20.98
CA ARG A 7 3.73 4.99 20.06
C ARG A 7 3.75 5.72 18.71
N LEU A 8 2.63 6.02 18.25
CA LEU A 8 2.58 6.81 17.00
C LEU A 8 3.39 8.10 17.13
N LEU A 9 3.28 8.78 18.24
CA LEU A 9 4.02 10.05 18.39
C LEU A 9 5.52 9.78 18.48
N THR A 10 5.84 8.74 19.18
CA THR A 10 7.27 8.37 19.26
C THR A 10 7.84 8.06 17.86
N ALA A 11 7.08 7.20 17.17
CA ALA A 11 7.55 6.87 15.81
C ALA A 11 7.64 8.12 14.92
N PHE A 12 6.71 8.99 15.05
CA PHE A 12 6.71 10.22 14.23
C PHE A 12 7.95 11.07 14.57
N ARG A 13 8.32 11.16 15.79
CA ARG A 13 9.45 12.02 16.19
C ARG A 13 10.77 11.45 15.65
N GLU A 14 10.73 10.23 15.34
CA GLU A 14 11.97 9.59 14.86
C GLU A 14 12.13 9.78 13.34
N VAL A 15 11.04 10.24 12.71
CA VAL A 15 11.14 10.42 11.25
C VAL A 15 12.05 11.63 10.97
N PRO A 16 13.22 11.37 10.41
CA PRO A 16 14.13 12.50 10.14
C PRO A 16 13.39 13.69 9.50
N ASP A 17 13.80 15.00 9.96
CA ASP A 17 13.30 16.25 9.32
C ASP A 17 13.37 16.16 7.80
N PHE A 18 12.57 15.40 7.12
CA PHE A 18 12.31 15.07 5.71
C PHE A 18 12.86 16.17 4.78
N ARG A 19 13.56 17.26 5.45
CA ARG A 19 14.18 18.28 4.58
C ARG A 19 15.41 17.73 3.88
N LEU A 20 15.57 16.34 3.90
CA LEU A 20 16.80 15.85 3.27
C LEU A 20 16.47 14.81 2.20
N VAL A 21 15.26 14.77 1.47
CA VAL A 21 15.21 13.71 0.44
C VAL A 21 16.23 14.04 -0.65
N ALA A 22 17.47 14.32 -0.16
CA ALA A 22 18.55 14.09 -1.13
C ALA A 22 19.00 12.62 -1.10
N ALA A 23 18.36 11.55 -2.01
CA ALA A 23 19.37 10.86 -2.87
C ALA A 23 18.79 9.51 -3.33
N GLY A 24 18.04 9.41 -4.43
CA GLY A 24 18.15 8.47 -5.56
C GLY A 24 17.68 7.06 -5.18
N ASP A 25 17.31 6.76 -3.74
CA ASP A 25 17.00 5.34 -3.50
C ASP A 25 15.47 5.13 -3.55
N THR A 26 15.00 4.23 -4.36
CA THR A 26 13.56 3.96 -4.61
C THR A 26 12.86 3.57 -3.31
N SER A 27 13.49 2.83 -2.51
CA SER A 27 12.82 2.36 -1.27
C SER A 27 12.57 3.52 -0.30
N VAL A 28 13.49 4.45 -0.28
CA VAL A 28 13.30 5.60 0.63
C VAL A 28 12.16 6.49 0.12
N LEU A 29 12.15 6.64 -1.19
CA LEU A 29 11.05 7.45 -1.75
C LEU A 29 9.69 6.77 -1.51
N LEU A 30 9.66 5.50 -1.67
CA LEU A 30 8.37 4.79 -1.42
C LEU A 30 7.99 4.88 0.06
N ALA A 31 9.01 4.82 0.93
CA ALA A 31 8.72 4.94 2.37
C ALA A 31 8.15 6.33 2.70
N ALA A 32 8.76 7.29 2.10
CA ALA A 32 8.24 8.65 2.34
C ALA A 32 6.79 8.79 1.85
N THR A 33 6.55 8.23 0.64
CA THR A 33 5.16 8.29 0.13
C THR A 33 4.18 7.66 1.13
N ARG A 34 4.56 6.60 1.66
CA ARG A 34 3.66 5.92 2.62
C ARG A 34 3.47 6.77 3.88
N ILE A 35 4.51 7.33 4.38
CA ILE A 35 4.39 8.15 5.61
C ILE A 35 3.46 9.33 5.36
N TYR A 36 3.72 10.04 4.27
CA TYR A 36 2.91 11.25 4.04
C TYR A 36 1.44 10.90 3.80
N THR A 37 1.22 9.86 3.03
CA THR A 37 -0.21 9.53 2.77
C THR A 37 -0.88 9.01 4.03
N SER A 38 -0.17 8.26 4.85
CA SER A 38 -0.80 7.73 6.08
C SER A 38 -1.08 8.86 7.07
N LEU A 39 -0.14 9.74 7.25
CA LEU A 39 -0.34 10.85 8.21
C LEU A 39 -1.43 11.81 7.72
N TYR A 40 -1.34 12.07 6.38
CA TYR A 40 -2.46 12.90 5.84
C TYR A 40 -3.82 12.28 6.18
N ARG A 41 -4.01 10.96 5.92
CA ARG A 41 -5.31 10.31 6.19
C ARG A 41 -5.68 10.41 7.67
N LEU A 42 -4.68 10.20 8.46
CA LEU A 42 -4.97 10.30 9.90
C LEU A 42 -5.44 11.71 10.28
N CYS A 43 -4.82 12.78 9.69
CA CYS A 43 -5.18 14.18 10.03
C CYS A 43 -6.60 14.50 9.57
N ILE A 44 -6.93 13.90 8.43
CA ILE A 44 -8.27 14.26 7.93
C ILE A 44 -9.34 13.48 8.72
N ALA A 45 -8.96 12.37 9.20
CA ALA A 45 -10.00 11.50 9.82
C ALA A 45 -10.14 11.85 11.31
N SER A 46 -9.05 12.57 11.85
CA SER A 46 -9.16 12.75 13.30
C SER A 46 -8.49 14.07 13.71
N GLU A 47 -9.21 14.84 14.58
CA GLU A 47 -8.66 16.12 15.06
C GLU A 47 -7.76 15.90 16.29
N SER A 48 -7.70 14.65 16.76
CA SER A 48 -7.01 14.32 18.03
C SER A 48 -5.49 14.22 17.79
N PHE A 49 -5.11 14.43 16.54
CA PHE A 49 -3.65 14.27 16.32
C PHE A 49 -3.09 15.55 15.72
N CYS A 50 -3.47 16.67 16.32
CA CYS A 50 -3.05 17.98 15.75
C CYS A 50 -1.56 18.21 16.01
N THR A 51 -0.96 17.41 16.91
CA THR A 51 0.47 17.62 17.25
C THR A 51 1.38 16.97 16.21
N ILE A 52 0.82 16.12 15.40
CA ILE A 52 1.64 15.38 14.41
C ILE A 52 1.67 16.16 13.09
N GLY A 53 0.83 17.19 12.98
CA GLY A 53 0.89 18.05 11.78
C GLY A 53 -0.52 18.33 11.23
N THR A 54 -0.47 19.06 10.04
CA THR A 54 -1.77 19.42 9.43
C THR A 54 -1.87 18.78 8.04
N ALA A 55 -3.15 18.67 7.61
CA ALA A 55 -3.36 18.12 6.25
C ALA A 55 -2.66 18.99 5.19
N SER A 56 -2.67 20.30 5.42
CA SER A 56 -2.03 21.19 4.43
C SER A 56 -0.51 21.00 4.40
N ALA A 57 0.05 20.81 5.57
CA ALA A 57 1.51 20.59 5.59
C ALA A 57 1.88 19.32 4.83
N TYR A 58 1.16 18.26 5.01
CA TYR A 58 1.49 16.99 4.33
C TYR A 58 1.15 17.05 2.84
N THR A 59 0.19 17.85 2.54
CA THR A 59 -0.05 18.05 1.09
C THR A 59 1.16 18.74 0.45
N SER A 60 1.71 19.73 1.14
CA SER A 60 2.91 20.41 0.60
C SER A 60 4.09 19.44 0.49
N LEU A 61 4.29 18.65 1.50
CA LEU A 61 5.39 17.65 1.44
C LEU A 61 5.15 16.64 0.32
N ALA A 62 3.95 16.15 0.15
CA ALA A 62 3.64 15.23 -0.95
C ALA A 62 3.94 15.86 -2.32
N SER A 63 3.72 17.15 -2.39
CA SER A 63 4.01 17.81 -3.70
C SER A 63 5.51 17.84 -3.97
N LYS A 64 6.21 18.17 -2.99
CA LYS A 64 7.68 18.17 -3.20
C LYS A 64 8.18 16.76 -3.53
N LEU A 65 7.66 15.78 -2.81
CA LEU A 65 8.07 14.39 -3.07
C LEU A 65 7.65 13.95 -4.49
N PHE A 66 6.49 14.44 -4.89
CA PHE A 66 6.03 14.11 -6.26
C PHE A 66 7.10 14.53 -7.28
N GLU A 67 7.65 15.70 -7.13
CA GLU A 67 8.67 16.17 -8.10
C GLU A 67 9.95 15.35 -8.00
N VAL A 68 10.29 14.99 -6.83
CA VAL A 68 11.52 14.19 -6.64
C VAL A 68 11.36 12.81 -7.30
N ILE A 69 10.19 12.19 -7.08
CA ILE A 69 9.96 10.86 -7.70
C ILE A 69 9.95 11.00 -9.23
N LEU A 70 9.38 12.08 -9.71
CA LEU A 70 9.39 12.25 -11.17
C LEU A 70 10.82 12.37 -11.70
N GLN A 71 11.59 13.12 -11.02
CA GLN A 71 13.00 13.25 -11.45
C GLN A 71 13.70 11.88 -11.42
N ARG A 72 13.39 11.12 -10.40
CA ARG A 72 13.98 9.77 -10.31
C ARG A 72 13.54 8.88 -11.47
N LEU A 73 12.34 8.96 -11.82
CA LEU A 73 11.83 8.13 -12.93
C LEU A 73 12.49 8.52 -14.24
N SER A 74 13.11 9.67 -14.33
CA SER A 74 13.82 10.07 -15.57
C SER A 74 15.21 9.45 -15.64
N PHE A 75 15.63 8.87 -14.52
CA PHE A 75 16.94 8.19 -14.52
C PHE A 75 16.88 6.86 -15.29
N SER A 76 17.79 6.59 -16.23
CA SER A 76 17.74 5.44 -17.16
C SER A 76 18.23 4.16 -16.47
N GLY A 77 18.65 4.14 -15.19
CA GLY A 77 19.20 2.94 -14.52
C GLY A 77 18.15 2.20 -13.70
N LEU A 78 16.89 2.53 -13.82
CA LEU A 78 15.89 1.85 -13.00
C LEU A 78 15.37 0.60 -13.73
N ILE A 79 15.36 -0.40 -12.88
CA ILE A 79 14.72 -1.58 -13.50
C ILE A 79 13.19 -1.41 -13.51
N LEU A 80 12.51 -2.24 -14.33
CA LEU A 80 11.06 -2.08 -14.59
C LEU A 80 10.25 -2.12 -13.28
N GLN A 81 10.63 -2.99 -12.41
CA GLN A 81 9.86 -3.11 -11.15
C GLN A 81 9.93 -1.81 -10.34
N GLU A 82 11.04 -1.27 -10.29
CA GLU A 82 11.17 0.02 -9.56
C GLU A 82 10.36 1.13 -10.25
N ARG A 83 10.40 1.11 -11.51
CA ARG A 83 9.64 2.17 -12.22
C ARG A 83 8.13 2.02 -11.97
N VAL A 84 7.71 0.75 -11.92
CA VAL A 84 6.27 0.52 -11.71
C VAL A 84 5.89 1.00 -10.30
N ARG A 85 6.70 0.71 -9.35
CA ARG A 85 6.35 1.07 -7.96
C ARG A 85 6.40 2.61 -7.77
N LEU A 86 7.40 3.23 -8.39
CA LEU A 86 7.45 4.71 -8.26
C LEU A 86 6.29 5.37 -9.00
N ALA A 87 5.95 4.78 -10.20
CA ALA A 87 4.76 5.35 -10.90
C ALA A 87 3.51 5.17 -10.05
N ASP A 88 3.38 4.02 -9.44
CA ASP A 88 2.20 3.81 -8.57
C ASP A 88 2.22 4.80 -7.39
N ALA A 89 3.39 5.08 -6.83
CA ALA A 89 3.51 6.02 -5.71
C ALA A 89 3.03 7.42 -6.11
N LEU A 90 3.30 7.81 -7.36
CA LEU A 90 2.78 9.12 -7.80
C LEU A 90 1.26 9.19 -7.70
N TYR A 91 0.60 8.05 -8.04
CA TYR A 91 -0.87 8.06 -7.91
C TYR A 91 -1.29 8.15 -6.44
N MET A 92 -0.53 7.46 -5.62
CA MET A 92 -0.90 7.51 -4.19
C MET A 92 -0.79 8.95 -3.65
N LEU A 93 0.25 9.63 -4.08
CA LEU A 93 0.42 11.02 -3.59
C LEU A 93 -0.68 11.93 -4.11
N VAL A 94 -1.10 11.65 -5.36
CA VAL A 94 -2.10 12.56 -5.96
C VAL A 94 -3.49 12.21 -5.41
N ARG A 95 -3.73 11.01 -5.10
CA ARG A 95 -5.14 10.64 -4.82
C ARG A 95 -5.37 10.61 -3.30
N GLU A 96 -4.29 10.39 -2.59
CA GLU A 96 -4.56 10.14 -1.16
C GLU A 96 -4.23 11.39 -0.34
N THR A 97 -3.76 12.42 -0.91
CA THR A 97 -3.43 13.60 -0.08
C THR A 97 -4.20 14.81 -0.61
N GLY A 98 -5.53 14.53 -1.13
CA GLY A 98 -6.48 15.65 -1.36
C GLY A 98 -6.11 16.47 -2.59
N ARG A 99 -4.99 15.96 -3.45
CA ARG A 99 -4.60 16.66 -4.70
C ARG A 99 -5.48 16.19 -5.87
N SER A 100 -6.56 15.46 -5.55
CA SER A 100 -7.43 14.88 -6.61
C SER A 100 -7.97 15.99 -7.50
N TYR A 101 -7.05 17.23 -7.80
CA TYR A 101 -7.77 17.97 -8.85
C TYR A 101 -6.85 19.01 -9.48
N GLU A 102 -5.41 18.88 -9.33
CA GLU A 102 -4.72 19.85 -10.22
C GLU A 102 -4.63 19.27 -11.64
N PRO A 103 -5.42 19.78 -12.53
CA PRO A 103 -5.65 19.34 -13.92
C PRO A 103 -4.33 19.21 -14.70
N GLY A 104 -3.22 18.58 -14.10
CA GLY A 104 -2.01 18.30 -14.90
C GLY A 104 -1.19 17.16 -14.29
N GLN A 105 -1.38 16.92 -13.05
CA GLN A 105 -0.53 15.89 -12.40
C GLN A 105 -1.05 14.47 -12.71
N ALA A 106 -2.36 14.33 -12.84
CA ALA A 106 -2.86 13.00 -13.26
C ALA A 106 -2.37 12.65 -14.67
N ASP A 107 -2.32 13.70 -15.50
CA ASP A 107 -1.81 13.43 -16.86
C ASP A 107 -0.34 12.99 -16.83
N VAL A 108 0.36 13.61 -15.92
CA VAL A 108 1.79 13.23 -15.80
C VAL A 108 1.88 11.77 -15.32
N CYS A 109 1.09 11.43 -14.33
CA CYS A 109 1.09 10.02 -13.89
C CYS A 109 0.77 9.07 -15.05
N ASP A 110 -0.27 9.47 -15.83
CA ASP A 110 -0.66 8.59 -16.96
C ASP A 110 0.51 8.44 -17.94
N SER A 111 1.23 9.54 -18.15
CA SER A 111 2.37 9.42 -19.08
C SER A 111 3.42 8.43 -18.55
N CYS A 112 3.64 8.44 -17.28
CA CYS A 112 4.61 7.48 -16.71
C CYS A 112 4.14 6.03 -16.87
N VAL A 113 2.84 5.85 -16.71
CA VAL A 113 2.30 4.48 -16.88
C VAL A 113 2.51 4.01 -18.33
N PHE A 114 2.24 4.90 -19.25
CA PHE A 114 2.39 4.49 -20.66
C PHE A 114 3.85 4.11 -20.95
N GLU A 115 4.76 4.84 -20.35
CA GLU A 115 6.18 4.50 -20.57
C GLU A 115 6.52 3.13 -19.97
N VAL A 116 5.93 2.90 -18.78
CA VAL A 116 6.19 1.58 -18.15
C VAL A 116 5.59 0.46 -19.02
N LEU A 117 4.37 0.67 -19.49
CA LEU A 117 3.69 -0.40 -20.22
C LEU A 117 4.36 -0.61 -21.58
N ARG A 118 4.89 0.49 -22.15
CA ARG A 118 5.61 0.33 -23.43
C ARG A 118 6.84 -0.57 -23.24
N ASP A 119 7.47 -0.46 -22.11
CA ASP A 119 8.69 -1.24 -21.87
C ASP A 119 8.36 -2.65 -21.39
N TRP A 120 7.16 -2.73 -20.89
CA TRP A 120 6.75 -4.08 -20.43
C TRP A 120 6.02 -4.84 -21.55
N ASN A 121 6.63 -5.98 -22.00
CA ASN A 121 6.00 -6.82 -23.04
C ASN A 121 5.56 -8.17 -22.43
N PRO A 122 4.24 -8.29 -22.27
CA PRO A 122 3.75 -9.53 -21.63
C PRO A 122 3.86 -10.73 -22.58
N ASP A 123 4.14 -10.49 -24.00
CA ASP A 123 4.12 -11.56 -25.04
C ASP A 123 5.53 -12.08 -25.30
N VAL A 124 6.60 -11.41 -24.83
CA VAL A 124 7.99 -11.80 -25.14
C VAL A 124 8.58 -12.50 -23.91
N GLY A 125 7.73 -13.45 -23.28
CA GLY A 125 8.14 -14.73 -22.68
C GLY A 125 9.48 -14.63 -21.94
N GLU A 126 9.68 -13.67 -21.07
CA GLU A 126 10.59 -14.29 -20.09
C GLU A 126 9.80 -14.99 -19.00
N VAL A 127 9.23 -16.17 -19.22
CA VAL A 127 8.87 -17.29 -18.33
C VAL A 127 9.04 -16.87 -16.87
N ASP A 128 8.18 -15.90 -16.30
CA ASP A 128 7.78 -16.08 -14.89
C ASP A 128 8.22 -14.88 -14.05
N ASP A 129 7.94 -13.56 -14.52
CA ASP A 129 8.30 -12.70 -13.36
C ASP A 129 7.03 -12.28 -12.60
N ALA A 130 6.37 -13.25 -11.94
CA ALA A 130 5.18 -13.00 -11.10
C ALA A 130 5.29 -11.67 -10.35
N ALA A 131 6.48 -11.36 -9.96
CA ALA A 131 6.63 -10.09 -9.19
C ALA A 131 6.29 -8.88 -10.06
N THR A 132 6.79 -8.83 -11.26
CA THR A 132 6.53 -7.68 -12.14
C THR A 132 5.05 -7.60 -12.54
N GLU A 133 4.54 -8.81 -12.96
CA GLU A 133 3.10 -8.81 -13.30
C GLU A 133 2.25 -8.27 -12.14
N ILE A 134 2.53 -8.71 -10.90
CA ILE A 134 1.74 -8.25 -9.75
C ILE A 134 1.91 -6.74 -9.59
N ALA A 135 3.12 -6.28 -9.73
CA ALA A 135 3.35 -4.82 -9.60
C ALA A 135 2.62 -4.04 -10.68
N VAL A 136 2.65 -4.53 -11.91
CA VAL A 136 1.94 -3.84 -13.03
C VAL A 136 0.43 -3.85 -12.76
N CYS A 137 -0.09 -5.00 -12.28
CA CYS A 137 -1.53 -5.02 -12.00
C CYS A 137 -1.88 -4.00 -10.91
N SER A 138 -1.04 -3.91 -9.89
CA SER A 138 -1.33 -2.91 -8.86
C SER A 138 -1.34 -1.48 -9.47
N LEU A 139 -0.36 -1.16 -10.34
CA LEU A 139 -0.31 0.15 -11.01
C LEU A 139 -1.56 0.38 -11.88
N LEU A 140 -1.98 -0.68 -12.58
CA LEU A 140 -3.15 -0.50 -13.47
C LEU A 140 -4.41 -0.19 -12.65
N GLU A 141 -4.49 -0.82 -11.37
CA GLU A 141 -5.66 -0.44 -10.54
C GLU A 141 -5.66 1.07 -10.26
N SER A 142 -4.42 1.60 -10.05
CA SER A 142 -4.35 3.05 -9.77
C SER A 142 -4.67 3.86 -11.03
N PHE A 143 -4.25 3.38 -12.13
CA PHE A 143 -4.44 4.12 -13.39
C PHE A 143 -5.92 4.14 -13.78
N PHE A 144 -6.63 3.08 -13.56
CA PHE A 144 -8.01 3.02 -14.11
C PHE A 144 -9.01 3.51 -13.07
N TYR A 145 -8.54 3.67 -11.85
CA TYR A 145 -9.47 4.27 -10.88
C TYR A 145 -9.60 5.78 -11.13
N PRO A 146 -10.90 6.31 -10.99
CA PRO A 146 -12.11 5.62 -10.48
C PRO A 146 -12.92 4.99 -11.61
N GLU A 147 -12.39 5.07 -12.78
CA GLU A 147 -13.25 4.52 -13.85
C GLU A 147 -12.64 3.22 -14.40
N ALA A 148 -13.67 2.31 -14.67
CA ALA A 148 -13.26 1.05 -15.33
C ALA A 148 -13.50 1.16 -16.84
N TRP A 149 -12.36 1.14 -17.54
CA TRP A 149 -12.48 1.19 -19.01
C TRP A 149 -12.54 -0.23 -19.58
N GLU A 150 -13.80 -0.75 -19.73
CA GLU A 150 -14.03 -2.20 -19.93
C GLU A 150 -13.47 -2.67 -21.28
N SER A 151 -13.35 -1.70 -22.21
CA SER A 151 -12.91 -2.17 -23.55
C SER A 151 -11.41 -1.90 -23.75
N ASP A 152 -10.79 -1.24 -22.76
CA ASP A 152 -9.35 -0.95 -22.90
C ASP A 152 -8.54 -2.25 -22.72
N MET A 153 -7.60 -2.41 -23.58
CA MET A 153 -6.84 -3.68 -23.60
C MET A 153 -6.09 -3.91 -22.29
N TRP A 154 -5.58 -2.86 -21.63
CA TRP A 154 -4.82 -3.08 -20.37
C TRP A 154 -5.76 -3.38 -19.19
N PHE A 155 -6.95 -2.79 -19.30
CA PHE A 155 -7.90 -3.21 -18.25
C PHE A 155 -8.33 -4.66 -18.43
N VAL A 156 -8.48 -5.07 -19.71
CA VAL A 156 -8.82 -6.48 -19.96
C VAL A 156 -7.69 -7.37 -19.45
N PHE A 157 -6.49 -6.97 -19.72
CA PHE A 157 -5.36 -7.73 -19.14
C PHE A 157 -5.49 -7.83 -17.62
N LEU A 158 -5.60 -6.67 -16.93
CA LEU A 158 -5.76 -6.70 -15.46
C LEU A 158 -6.82 -7.71 -15.03
N ARG A 159 -7.93 -7.78 -15.63
CA ARG A 159 -9.01 -8.69 -15.21
C ARG A 159 -8.63 -10.15 -15.50
N SER A 160 -8.05 -10.25 -16.65
CA SER A 160 -7.66 -11.64 -16.99
C SER A 160 -6.62 -12.16 -16.00
N ALA A 161 -5.65 -11.29 -15.67
CA ALA A 161 -4.65 -11.72 -14.67
C ALA A 161 -5.32 -12.06 -13.32
N LEU A 162 -6.18 -11.16 -12.85
CA LEU A 162 -6.85 -11.44 -11.55
C LEU A 162 -7.66 -12.74 -11.60
N GLN A 163 -8.36 -12.91 -12.70
CA GLN A 163 -9.13 -14.16 -12.82
C GLN A 163 -8.18 -15.37 -12.83
N GLY A 164 -7.13 -15.29 -13.58
CA GLY A 164 -6.14 -16.38 -13.59
C GLY A 164 -5.64 -16.70 -12.17
N TRP A 165 -5.25 -15.65 -11.40
CA TRP A 165 -4.80 -15.90 -10.02
C TRP A 165 -5.88 -16.64 -9.21
N CYS A 166 -7.13 -16.24 -9.39
CA CYS A 166 -8.20 -16.89 -8.61
C CYS A 166 -8.44 -18.33 -9.10
N ASP A 167 -8.26 -18.60 -10.36
CA ASP A 167 -8.49 -19.96 -10.89
C ASP A 167 -7.41 -20.92 -10.39
N THR A 168 -6.25 -20.38 -10.10
CA THR A 168 -5.15 -21.31 -9.73
C THR A 168 -5.00 -21.37 -8.22
N LEU A 169 -5.89 -20.69 -7.50
CA LEU A 169 -5.82 -20.71 -6.02
C LEU A 169 -6.36 -22.05 -5.50
N SER A 170 -5.52 -22.61 -4.70
CA SER A 170 -5.96 -23.91 -4.13
C SER A 170 -7.04 -23.71 -3.06
N PRO A 171 -7.68 -24.80 -2.72
CA PRO A 171 -8.73 -24.72 -1.69
C PRO A 171 -8.16 -24.30 -0.33
N ASP A 172 -6.85 -24.51 -0.15
CA ASP A 172 -6.26 -24.05 1.13
C ASP A 172 -5.86 -22.58 1.07
N GLY A 173 -6.13 -22.02 -0.04
CA GLY A 173 -5.90 -20.56 -0.13
C GLY A 173 -4.43 -20.26 -0.49
N LEU A 174 -3.79 -21.22 -1.20
CA LEU A 174 -2.37 -20.99 -1.53
C LEU A 174 -2.14 -21.13 -3.03
N TRP A 175 -1.21 -20.28 -3.51
CA TRP A 175 -0.80 -20.41 -4.92
C TRP A 175 0.50 -21.22 -5.01
N ALA A 176 0.44 -22.22 -5.87
CA ALA A 176 1.63 -23.10 -6.01
C ALA A 176 2.78 -22.33 -6.68
N GLY A 177 3.98 -22.49 -6.06
CA GLY A 177 5.19 -21.98 -6.76
C GLY A 177 5.41 -20.49 -6.49
N LEU A 178 4.53 -19.90 -5.59
CA LEU A 178 4.74 -18.46 -5.29
C LEU A 178 5.29 -18.31 -3.87
N SER A 179 6.25 -17.43 -3.81
CA SER A 179 6.72 -17.12 -2.45
C SER A 179 5.63 -16.47 -1.60
N SER A 180 5.78 -16.50 -0.25
CA SER A 180 4.78 -15.87 0.64
C SER A 180 4.66 -14.37 0.38
N GLU A 181 5.82 -13.81 0.12
CA GLU A 181 5.75 -12.36 -0.19
C GLU A 181 4.86 -12.08 -1.41
N LEU A 182 5.06 -12.75 -2.46
CA LEU A 182 4.29 -12.48 -3.70
C LEU A 182 2.82 -12.88 -3.52
N SER A 183 2.61 -13.87 -2.69
CA SER A 183 1.22 -14.24 -2.43
C SER A 183 0.47 -13.10 -1.72
N TRP A 184 1.14 -12.54 -0.71
CA TRP A 184 0.48 -11.41 -0.01
C TRP A 184 0.28 -10.23 -0.97
N ARG A 185 1.16 -10.06 -1.88
CA ARG A 185 0.98 -8.93 -2.83
C ARG A 185 -0.20 -9.19 -3.76
N ARG A 186 -0.41 -10.49 -4.11
CA ARG A 186 -1.62 -10.77 -4.91
C ARG A 186 -2.88 -10.48 -4.10
N VAL A 187 -2.76 -10.91 -2.82
CA VAL A 187 -3.95 -10.65 -1.98
C VAL A 187 -4.22 -9.15 -1.94
N SER A 188 -3.20 -8.41 -1.79
CA SER A 188 -3.40 -6.95 -1.69
C SER A 188 -4.03 -6.40 -2.97
N VAL A 189 -3.58 -6.83 -4.13
CA VAL A 189 -4.13 -6.32 -5.41
C VAL A 189 -5.60 -6.73 -5.54
N LEU A 190 -5.87 -7.97 -5.20
CA LEU A 190 -7.26 -8.44 -5.32
C LEU A 190 -8.16 -7.69 -4.35
N ASN A 191 -7.63 -7.53 -3.14
CA ASN A 191 -8.45 -6.84 -2.13
C ASN A 191 -8.71 -5.38 -2.54
N ARG A 192 -7.68 -4.74 -3.01
CA ARG A 192 -7.83 -3.34 -3.44
C ARG A 192 -8.76 -3.20 -4.65
N TYR A 193 -8.64 -4.15 -5.57
CA TYR A 193 -9.53 -4.12 -6.76
C TYR A 193 -11.01 -4.15 -6.33
N SER A 194 -11.29 -5.06 -5.43
CA SER A 194 -12.69 -5.12 -4.97
C SER A 194 -13.17 -3.78 -4.43
N TYR A 195 -12.30 -3.13 -3.76
CA TYR A 195 -12.70 -1.84 -3.15
C TYR A 195 -12.75 -0.73 -4.21
N LEU A 196 -11.77 -0.61 -5.05
CA LEU A 196 -11.69 0.53 -6.00
C LEU A 196 -12.79 0.44 -7.05
N PHE A 197 -13.19 -0.76 -7.41
CA PHE A 197 -14.12 -0.84 -8.55
C PHE A 197 -15.45 -1.45 -8.10
N ARG A 198 -15.56 -1.59 -6.68
CA ARG A 198 -16.79 -2.15 -6.10
C ARG A 198 -17.24 -3.41 -6.84
N ASP A 199 -16.27 -4.20 -7.08
CA ASP A 199 -16.53 -5.50 -7.75
C ASP A 199 -16.24 -6.64 -6.77
N SER A 200 -17.34 -7.51 -6.56
CA SER A 200 -17.20 -8.51 -5.47
C SER A 200 -16.99 -9.91 -6.07
N ARG A 201 -16.74 -10.00 -7.22
CA ARG A 201 -16.64 -11.30 -7.90
C ARG A 201 -15.56 -12.17 -7.24
N TYR A 202 -14.49 -11.53 -6.71
CA TYR A 202 -13.38 -12.38 -6.22
C TYR A 202 -13.32 -12.31 -4.69
N ASP A 203 -14.31 -11.82 -4.05
CA ASP A 203 -14.22 -11.59 -2.59
C ASP A 203 -13.97 -12.91 -1.84
N ARG A 204 -14.67 -13.96 -2.27
CA ARG A 204 -14.46 -15.25 -1.55
C ARG A 204 -13.01 -15.73 -1.69
N GLU A 205 -12.52 -15.61 -2.85
CA GLU A 205 -11.12 -16.08 -3.07
C GLU A 205 -10.13 -15.20 -2.27
N VAL A 206 -10.40 -13.93 -2.23
CA VAL A 206 -9.51 -13.04 -1.45
C VAL A 206 -9.50 -13.45 0.03
N VAL A 207 -10.69 -13.73 0.57
CA VAL A 207 -10.74 -14.11 2.00
C VAL A 207 -10.05 -15.46 2.20
N CYS A 208 -10.30 -16.35 1.28
CA CYS A 208 -9.65 -17.67 1.38
C CYS A 208 -8.13 -17.55 1.30
N ALA A 209 -7.65 -16.76 0.37
CA ALA A 209 -6.19 -16.60 0.24
C ALA A 209 -5.60 -15.90 1.46
N PHE A 210 -6.27 -14.90 1.92
CA PHE A 210 -5.79 -14.18 3.11
C PHE A 210 -5.68 -15.14 4.30
N GLN A 211 -6.66 -15.98 4.52
CA GLN A 211 -6.62 -16.91 5.65
C GLN A 211 -5.51 -17.96 5.46
N GLY A 212 -5.48 -18.41 4.27
CA GLY A 212 -4.40 -19.38 4.01
C GLY A 212 -3.02 -18.82 4.34
N GLN A 213 -2.85 -17.55 3.97
CA GLN A 213 -1.52 -16.95 4.23
C GLN A 213 -1.32 -16.71 5.73
N LEU A 214 -2.30 -16.42 6.35
CA LEU A 214 -2.18 -16.20 7.81
C LEU A 214 -1.76 -17.48 8.52
N THR A 215 -2.29 -18.58 8.04
CA THR A 215 -1.96 -19.87 8.68
C THR A 215 -0.48 -20.21 8.49
N LEU A 216 0.14 -19.71 7.43
CA LEU A 216 1.54 -20.09 7.15
C LEU A 216 2.52 -19.12 7.82
N LEU A 217 2.00 -18.02 8.25
CA LEU A 217 2.88 -16.91 8.65
C LEU A 217 3.79 -17.32 9.82
N PRO A 218 3.34 -17.96 10.81
CA PRO A 218 4.21 -18.30 11.95
C PRO A 218 5.35 -19.24 11.53
N GLN A 219 5.23 -19.86 10.45
CA GLN A 219 6.26 -20.84 10.03
C GLN A 219 7.31 -20.19 9.12
N LYS A 220 7.13 -18.93 8.91
CA LYS A 220 8.02 -18.33 7.89
C LYS A 220 9.05 -17.42 8.59
N GLU A 221 10.22 -17.47 7.89
CA GLU A 221 11.19 -16.46 8.36
C GLU A 221 10.72 -15.04 8.03
N VAL A 222 10.78 -14.24 9.06
CA VAL A 222 10.25 -12.87 8.87
C VAL A 222 11.38 -11.99 8.33
N VAL A 223 11.10 -11.68 7.05
CA VAL A 223 12.06 -10.73 6.43
C VAL A 223 11.29 -9.46 6.01
N PRO A 224 11.91 -8.34 5.83
CA PRO A 224 11.28 -7.02 5.62
C PRO A 224 10.34 -7.03 4.41
N PRO A 225 10.64 -7.62 3.32
CA PRO A 225 9.70 -7.59 2.19
C PRO A 225 8.40 -8.33 2.51
N LEU A 226 8.52 -9.45 3.22
CA LEU A 226 7.28 -10.16 3.61
C LEU A 226 6.42 -9.31 4.55
N LEU A 227 7.06 -8.69 5.52
CA LEU A 227 6.29 -7.83 6.44
C LEU A 227 5.61 -6.68 5.70
N ASP A 228 6.35 -6.12 4.79
CA ASP A 228 5.76 -5.05 3.97
C ASP A 228 4.56 -5.54 3.17
N ALA A 229 4.67 -6.64 2.51
CA ALA A 229 3.56 -7.18 1.70
C ALA A 229 2.34 -7.51 2.58
N CYS A 230 2.65 -8.05 3.75
CA CYS A 230 1.53 -8.36 4.68
C CYS A 230 0.81 -7.09 5.11
N LEU A 231 1.62 -6.13 5.45
CA LEU A 231 1.00 -4.86 5.88
C LEU A 231 0.16 -4.25 4.75
N ASP A 232 0.68 -4.20 3.54
CA ASP A 232 -0.10 -3.64 2.41
C ASP A 232 -1.42 -4.38 2.23
N ALA A 233 -1.34 -5.66 2.38
CA ALA A 233 -2.58 -6.43 2.19
C ALA A 233 -3.60 -6.13 3.30
N CYS A 234 -3.06 -5.85 4.46
CA CYS A 234 -3.97 -5.61 5.59
C CYS A 234 -4.51 -4.18 5.55
N LEU A 235 -3.66 -3.28 5.06
CA LEU A 235 -4.10 -1.87 5.12
C LEU A 235 -5.00 -1.55 3.94
N ALA A 236 -5.07 -2.32 2.94
CA ALA A 236 -5.97 -2.03 1.80
C ALA A 236 -7.43 -2.03 2.23
N GLY A 237 -7.78 -2.47 3.60
CA GLY A 237 -8.95 -2.14 4.45
C GLY A 237 -10.27 -2.33 3.71
N HIS A 238 -10.40 -3.48 2.88
CA HIS A 238 -11.78 -3.68 2.36
C HIS A 238 -12.34 -5.01 2.88
N LEU A 239 -11.80 -6.12 2.55
CA LEU A 239 -12.46 -7.42 2.85
C LEU A 239 -11.73 -8.12 4.00
N CYS A 240 -10.47 -7.79 4.14
CA CYS A 240 -9.67 -8.56 5.10
C CYS A 240 -9.34 -7.66 6.30
N THR A 241 -10.00 -8.07 7.46
CA THR A 241 -9.70 -7.29 8.68
C THR A 241 -8.50 -7.90 9.42
N LEU A 242 -7.79 -6.96 10.01
CA LEU A 242 -6.59 -7.39 10.75
C LEU A 242 -6.98 -8.02 12.10
N PRO A 243 -6.81 -9.39 12.24
CA PRO A 243 -7.10 -9.96 13.56
C PRO A 243 -6.12 -9.44 14.63
N GLN A 244 -6.66 -9.38 15.89
CA GLN A 244 -5.84 -8.83 16.99
C GLN A 244 -4.51 -9.60 17.12
N SER A 245 -4.58 -10.85 16.95
CA SER A 245 -3.34 -11.64 17.07
C SER A 245 -2.31 -11.22 16.00
N LEU A 246 -2.77 -11.03 14.81
CA LEU A 246 -1.84 -10.59 13.75
C LEU A 246 -1.35 -9.15 14.01
N GLU A 247 -2.23 -8.38 14.52
CA GLU A 247 -1.80 -7.00 14.88
C GLU A 247 -0.64 -7.04 15.89
N CYS A 248 -0.81 -7.81 16.96
CA CYS A 248 0.24 -7.89 17.99
C CYS A 248 1.54 -8.45 17.39
N TRP A 249 1.30 -9.43 16.57
CA TRP A 249 2.49 -10.03 15.94
C TRP A 249 3.24 -9.01 15.07
N LEU A 250 2.53 -8.29 14.18
CA LEU A 250 3.18 -7.31 13.27
C LEU A 250 3.86 -6.21 14.08
N SER A 251 3.18 -5.82 15.09
CA SER A 251 3.79 -4.75 15.91
C SER A 251 5.09 -5.24 16.56
N GLY A 252 5.08 -6.45 17.11
CA GLY A 252 6.29 -7.00 17.74
C GLY A 252 7.44 -7.15 16.73
N GLU A 253 7.08 -7.61 15.55
CA GLU A 253 8.13 -7.85 14.54
C GLU A 253 8.73 -6.53 14.04
N LEU A 254 7.91 -5.54 13.87
CA LEU A 254 8.44 -4.24 13.39
C LEU A 254 9.35 -3.61 14.45
N GLN A 255 9.03 -3.79 15.69
CA GLN A 255 9.89 -3.22 16.76
C GLN A 255 11.23 -3.97 16.83
N LYS A 256 11.07 -5.26 16.69
CA LYS A 256 12.33 -6.05 16.71
C LYS A 256 13.26 -5.63 15.57
N GLN A 257 12.68 -5.40 14.40
CA GLN A 257 13.53 -5.01 13.25
C GLN A 257 14.15 -3.62 13.46
N MET A 258 13.41 -2.81 14.06
CA MET A 258 13.90 -1.43 14.24
C MET A 258 15.06 -1.39 15.25
N LYS A 259 15.13 -2.30 16.21
CA LYS A 259 16.17 -2.27 17.28
C LYS A 259 17.53 -2.63 16.69
N ASN A 260 17.46 -3.27 15.56
CA ASN A 260 18.74 -3.77 15.05
C ASN A 260 19.28 -2.88 13.93
N LEU A 261 18.55 -1.75 13.67
CA LEU A 261 18.98 -0.92 12.52
C LEU A 261 19.52 0.41 13.04
N SER A 262 20.53 0.88 12.33
CA SER A 262 21.08 2.20 12.71
C SER A 262 20.06 3.32 12.46
N ALA A 263 20.08 4.28 13.35
CA ALA A 263 19.08 5.37 13.32
C ALA A 263 19.17 6.17 12.01
N ASP A 264 20.33 6.15 11.33
CA ASP A 264 20.45 7.01 10.13
C ASP A 264 20.41 6.17 8.84
N SER A 265 19.97 4.95 9.00
CA SER A 265 20.00 4.12 7.78
C SER A 265 18.67 4.21 7.01
N GLY A 266 18.73 4.16 5.61
CA GLY A 266 17.53 4.07 4.75
C GLY A 266 16.61 2.90 5.15
N GLU A 267 17.20 1.86 5.59
CA GLU A 267 16.42 0.67 6.00
C GLU A 267 15.56 0.97 7.24
N ARG A 268 16.17 1.73 8.14
CA ARG A 268 15.35 2.08 9.34
C ARG A 268 14.16 2.95 8.95
N LEU A 269 14.44 3.83 7.98
CA LEU A 269 13.31 4.66 7.54
C LEU A 269 12.21 3.81 6.91
N VAL A 270 12.58 2.86 6.13
CA VAL A 270 11.57 2.00 5.49
C VAL A 270 10.77 1.26 6.58
N THR A 271 11.46 0.78 7.52
CA THR A 271 10.74 0.07 8.60
C THR A 271 9.87 1.05 9.42
N LEU A 272 10.43 2.21 9.67
CA LEU A 272 9.63 3.22 10.40
C LEU A 272 8.36 3.58 9.61
N SER A 273 8.58 3.68 8.31
CA SER A 273 7.38 4.01 7.51
C SER A 273 6.32 2.92 7.65
N ASP A 274 6.72 1.63 7.68
CA ASP A 274 5.74 0.54 7.87
C ASP A 274 5.06 0.65 9.24
N GLU A 275 5.88 0.98 10.23
CA GLU A 275 5.29 1.11 11.58
C GLU A 275 4.29 2.25 11.65
N LEU A 276 4.67 3.29 11.08
CA LEU A 276 3.76 4.45 11.13
C LEU A 276 2.46 4.15 10.38
N ALA A 277 2.61 3.66 9.21
CA ALA A 277 1.39 3.34 8.44
C ALA A 277 0.49 2.37 9.22
N PHE A 278 1.13 1.41 9.82
CA PHE A 278 0.35 0.44 10.61
C PHE A 278 -0.36 1.13 11.77
N LEU A 279 0.33 1.91 12.54
CA LEU A 279 -0.27 2.58 13.72
C LEU A 279 -1.38 3.55 13.29
N CYS A 280 -1.12 4.22 12.15
CA CYS A 280 -2.20 5.11 11.68
C CYS A 280 -3.46 4.30 11.33
N ALA A 281 -3.27 3.22 10.67
CA ALA A 281 -4.44 2.41 10.26
C ALA A 281 -5.19 1.87 11.49
N VAL A 282 -4.46 1.35 12.42
CA VAL A 282 -5.12 0.75 13.60
C VAL A 282 -5.85 1.86 14.39
N SER A 283 -5.20 2.99 14.49
CA SER A 283 -5.84 4.11 15.22
C SER A 283 -7.15 4.53 14.54
N LEU A 284 -7.15 4.51 13.24
CA LEU A 284 -8.38 4.95 12.53
C LEU A 284 -9.50 3.91 12.71
N VAL A 285 -9.15 2.62 12.61
CA VAL A 285 -10.18 1.56 12.75
C VAL A 285 -10.77 1.61 14.17
N ARG A 286 -10.01 1.74 15.11
CA ARG A 286 -10.52 1.68 16.50
C ARG A 286 -11.37 2.92 16.82
N LYS A 287 -10.95 3.97 16.26
CA LYS A 287 -11.81 5.15 16.47
C LYS A 287 -13.18 4.99 15.79
N ASN A 288 -13.10 4.53 14.60
CA ASN A 288 -14.40 4.32 13.92
C ASN A 288 -15.28 3.31 14.67
N ARG A 289 -14.68 2.30 15.28
CA ARG A 289 -15.47 1.32 16.06
C ARG A 289 -16.06 1.98 17.31
N SER A 290 -15.28 2.81 17.97
CA SER A 290 -15.79 3.52 19.15
C SER A 290 -16.93 4.49 18.78
N ARG A 291 -16.84 5.11 17.60
CA ARG A 291 -17.91 6.04 17.16
C ARG A 291 -19.17 5.26 16.79
N ASN A 292 -19.01 4.06 16.21
CA ASN A 292 -20.18 3.24 15.81
C ASN A 292 -20.85 2.59 17.02
N GLU A 293 -20.10 2.36 18.02
CA GLU A 293 -20.67 1.79 19.26
C GLU A 293 -21.40 2.88 20.06
N GLN A 294 -21.14 4.14 19.70
CA GLN A 294 -21.82 5.26 20.41
C GLN A 294 -23.02 5.76 19.60
N LYS A 295 -23.31 5.03 18.39
CA LYS A 295 -24.49 5.39 17.59
C LYS A 295 -25.68 4.49 17.96
N PRO A 296 -26.88 5.07 18.38
CA PRO A 296 -28.10 4.32 18.73
C PRO A 296 -28.41 3.21 17.70
N SER A 297 -28.52 1.87 18.07
CA SER A 297 -28.76 0.53 17.49
C SER A 297 -29.60 0.62 16.21
N PHE A 298 -30.20 1.81 15.82
CA PHE A 298 -31.01 1.79 14.57
C PHE A 298 -30.25 2.50 13.45
N LEU A 299 -28.99 2.95 13.65
CA LEU A 299 -28.22 3.61 12.58
C LEU A 299 -26.98 2.75 12.24
N ARG A 300 -26.92 1.45 12.78
CA ARG A 300 -25.76 0.55 12.57
C ARG A 300 -25.86 -0.10 11.19
N THR A 301 -26.63 0.55 10.14
CA THR A 301 -26.52 -0.06 8.80
C THR A 301 -25.90 0.95 7.84
N ALA A 302 -24.64 0.73 7.55
CA ALA A 302 -23.92 0.70 6.26
C ALA A 302 -22.85 1.81 6.24
N ILE A 303 -21.71 1.47 6.81
CA ILE A 303 -20.58 2.09 6.05
C ILE A 303 -19.32 1.27 6.34
N PHE A 304 -18.97 0.25 5.49
CA PHE A 304 -17.54 -0.09 5.32
C PHE A 304 -17.11 0.22 3.87
#